data_AF-A0A6A6AR66-F1
#
_entry.id   AF-A0A6A6AR66-F1
#
_cell.length_a   1.000
_cell.length_b   1.000
_cell.length_c   1.000
_cell.angle_alpha   90.00
_cell.angle_beta   90.00
_cell.angle_gamma   90.00
#
_symmetry.space_group_name_H-M   'P 1'
#
loop_
_entity.id
_entity.type
_entity.pdbx_description
1 polymer ?
#
loop_
_entity_poly.entity_id
_entity_poly.type
_entity_poly.pdbx_seq_one_letter_code
_entity_poly.pdbx_strand_id
1 'polypeptide(L)'
;MVREEKDSADEVNTKTLADSYNGANSDKTSSTSSDPGEVIYTPPESVASMSSTKEGDMTSIPQAVQEADAANISIREYIYFMPYPLPKGTPIPYTVGLPDKNPLNLPPKPFEPTSTLVLTSPNHTFVDIRFFKPMRPGEETLLPNRGEIERLEWCFAGQSESHPIVPGVTHSTWMHWLDSRHPVAAPNMPVDEGDMYPIDTDLTLEHGHAFQPLMHAVKTHEEMWRDVSTLSTNSTGSKICVVLRCHADAAGVRGVIVRVGQFCQGIVMKGEQVTAERWEFDFEGEGKEETGNWKRIGKVGDLFLPCAVAFRPEILKQGGRVKYWDFEWVVEDVWEWM
;
A
#
# COMPACT_ATOMS: atom_id res chain seq x y z
N MET A 1 40.50 -21.31 -60.58
CA MET A 1 41.01 -22.67 -60.39
C MET A 1 40.41 -23.19 -59.09
N VAL A 2 39.52 -24.19 -59.21
CA VAL A 2 39.09 -25.19 -58.20
C VAL A 2 38.34 -24.64 -56.96
N ARG A 3 36.99 -24.57 -57.02
CA ARG A 3 35.93 -25.49 -56.46
C ARG A 3 35.67 -25.27 -54.96
N GLU A 4 34.53 -24.73 -54.50
CA GLU A 4 33.13 -25.27 -54.45
C GLU A 4 32.97 -26.63 -53.75
N GLU A 5 32.18 -26.62 -52.65
CA GLU A 5 31.21 -27.61 -52.11
C GLU A 5 30.88 -27.12 -50.67
N LYS A 6 29.71 -26.65 -50.24
CA LYS A 6 28.28 -27.01 -50.41
C LYS A 6 27.85 -28.35 -49.80
N ASP A 7 26.69 -28.28 -49.15
CA ASP A 7 25.77 -29.34 -48.70
C ASP A 7 26.04 -29.94 -47.29
N SER A 8 25.04 -30.27 -46.47
CA SER A 8 23.57 -30.30 -46.63
C SER A 8 22.87 -30.13 -45.27
N ALA A 9 21.61 -29.71 -45.33
CA ALA A 9 20.60 -29.88 -44.29
C ALA A 9 20.29 -31.36 -44.05
N ASP A 10 19.71 -31.66 -42.88
CA ASP A 10 18.62 -32.64 -42.80
C ASP A 10 17.63 -32.27 -41.69
N GLU A 11 16.39 -32.15 -42.13
CA GLU A 11 15.16 -31.92 -41.41
C GLU A 11 14.47 -33.29 -41.31
N VAL A 12 14.16 -33.80 -40.11
CA VAL A 12 13.15 -34.87 -39.99
C VAL A 12 12.22 -34.60 -38.80
N ASN A 13 10.97 -34.69 -39.19
CA ASN A 13 9.71 -34.38 -38.55
C ASN A 13 9.13 -35.65 -37.86
N THR A 14 8.11 -35.40 -37.03
CA THR A 14 6.93 -36.24 -36.74
C THR A 14 6.77 -36.96 -35.38
N LYS A 15 5.71 -36.50 -34.69
CA LYS A 15 4.54 -37.23 -34.13
C LYS A 15 4.62 -37.94 -32.78
N THR A 16 3.89 -37.33 -31.83
CA THR A 16 2.81 -37.88 -30.97
C THR A 16 2.79 -39.37 -30.64
N LEU A 17 2.62 -39.67 -29.35
CA LEU A 17 1.46 -40.43 -28.87
C LEU A 17 1.22 -40.22 -27.37
N ALA A 18 -0.06 -40.09 -27.04
CA ALA A 18 -0.65 -40.07 -25.71
C ALA A 18 -0.86 -41.51 -25.19
N ASP A 19 -1.47 -41.60 -24.00
CA ASP A 19 -1.92 -42.77 -23.24
C ASP A 19 -0.91 -43.24 -22.18
N SER A 20 -1.26 -43.52 -20.94
CA SER A 20 -2.52 -43.53 -20.19
C SER A 20 -2.14 -43.92 -18.76
N TYR A 21 -2.77 -43.36 -17.72
CA TYR A 21 -2.90 -44.07 -16.44
C TYR A 21 -4.11 -43.54 -15.67
N ASN A 22 -5.22 -44.27 -15.80
CA ASN A 22 -6.40 -44.21 -14.96
C ASN A 22 -6.34 -45.38 -13.98
N GLY A 23 -6.72 -45.14 -12.73
CA GLY A 23 -6.78 -46.17 -11.68
C GLY A 23 -7.40 -45.67 -10.37
N ALA A 24 -8.70 -45.38 -10.43
CA ALA A 24 -9.70 -45.35 -9.34
C ALA A 24 -9.57 -46.55 -8.36
N ASN A 25 -10.11 -46.62 -7.14
CA ASN A 25 -10.88 -45.78 -6.21
C ASN A 25 -11.17 -46.71 -5.00
N SER A 26 -11.29 -46.22 -3.77
CA SER A 26 -12.22 -46.81 -2.78
C SER A 26 -12.47 -45.89 -1.59
N ASP A 27 -13.77 -45.64 -1.38
CA ASP A 27 -14.48 -44.87 -0.35
C ASP A 27 -14.11 -45.16 1.11
N LYS A 28 -14.28 -44.15 1.99
CA LYS A 28 -15.42 -44.08 2.93
C LYS A 28 -15.42 -42.86 3.87
N THR A 29 -16.55 -42.14 3.82
CA THR A 29 -17.38 -41.56 4.91
C THR A 29 -16.88 -40.43 5.84
N SER A 30 -17.51 -39.27 5.62
CA SER A 30 -18.19 -38.32 6.55
C SER A 30 -17.51 -37.84 7.84
N SER A 31 -17.35 -36.52 7.96
CA SER A 31 -18.07 -35.71 8.96
C SER A 31 -17.94 -34.22 8.65
N THR A 32 -19.06 -33.57 8.38
CA THR A 32 -19.21 -32.11 8.33
C THR A 32 -19.13 -31.53 9.75
N SER A 33 -18.10 -30.73 10.03
CA SER A 33 -18.12 -29.77 11.14
C SER A 33 -18.19 -28.36 10.54
N SER A 34 -19.34 -27.71 10.71
CA SER A 34 -19.53 -26.30 10.42
C SER A 34 -18.83 -25.47 11.50
N ASP A 35 -17.70 -24.86 11.14
CA ASP A 35 -16.97 -23.91 11.98
C ASP A 35 -17.61 -22.52 11.83
N PRO A 36 -18.10 -21.87 12.90
CA PRO A 36 -18.77 -20.58 12.80
C PRO A 36 -17.70 -19.46 12.73
N GLY A 37 -17.19 -19.20 11.52
CA GLY A 37 -16.27 -18.08 11.30
C GLY A 37 -15.67 -17.93 9.91
N GLU A 38 -15.86 -18.91 9.02
CA GLU A 38 -15.31 -18.86 7.67
C GLU A 38 -16.18 -17.97 6.75
N VAL A 39 -15.74 -16.74 6.50
CA VAL A 39 -16.30 -15.91 5.41
C VAL A 39 -15.57 -16.27 4.13
N ILE A 40 -16.12 -17.19 3.36
CA ILE A 40 -15.65 -17.48 2.00
C ILE A 40 -16.04 -16.30 1.12
N TYR A 41 -15.05 -15.50 0.69
CA TYR A 41 -15.27 -14.39 -0.22
C TYR A 41 -15.16 -14.85 -1.68
N THR A 42 -16.27 -14.79 -2.41
CA THR A 42 -16.29 -14.89 -3.87
C THR A 42 -16.46 -13.46 -4.43
N PRO A 43 -15.55 -12.95 -5.27
CA PRO A 43 -15.68 -11.62 -5.83
C PRO A 43 -16.89 -11.53 -6.76
N PRO A 44 -17.70 -10.45 -6.73
CA PRO A 44 -18.76 -10.25 -7.71
C PRO A 44 -18.16 -9.86 -9.08
N GLU A 45 -18.65 -10.49 -10.15
CA GLU A 45 -18.50 -9.98 -11.51
C GLU A 45 -19.28 -8.66 -11.60
N SER A 46 -18.56 -7.54 -11.76
CA SER A 46 -19.13 -6.20 -11.99
C SER A 46 -20.21 -5.74 -10.99
N VAL A 47 -19.83 -4.96 -9.97
CA VAL A 47 -20.78 -4.27 -9.08
C VAL A 47 -21.45 -3.10 -9.81
N ALA A 48 -22.53 -3.40 -10.52
CA ALA A 48 -23.55 -2.44 -10.92
C ALA A 48 -24.82 -2.69 -10.10
N SER A 49 -25.19 -1.69 -9.29
CA SER A 49 -26.46 -1.51 -8.59
C SER A 49 -26.77 -2.51 -7.45
N MET A 50 -27.13 -2.00 -6.26
CA MET A 50 -28.51 -2.08 -5.77
C MET A 50 -28.69 -1.47 -4.38
N SER A 51 -29.89 -0.91 -4.22
CA SER A 51 -30.47 -0.22 -3.08
C SER A 51 -31.03 -1.16 -1.99
N SER A 52 -31.03 -0.62 -0.77
CA SER A 52 -31.89 -0.84 0.41
C SER A 52 -32.72 -2.14 0.58
N THR A 53 -32.56 -2.76 1.76
CA THR A 53 -33.70 -3.24 2.56
C THR A 53 -33.35 -3.24 4.05
N LYS A 54 -34.35 -2.95 4.87
CA LYS A 54 -34.29 -2.60 6.30
C LYS A 54 -34.39 -3.80 7.27
N GLU A 55 -33.86 -3.52 8.47
CA GLU A 55 -34.28 -3.94 9.83
C GLU A 55 -33.94 -5.36 10.34
N GLY A 56 -33.12 -5.36 11.39
CA GLY A 56 -32.87 -6.46 12.32
C GLY A 56 -32.10 -5.94 13.53
N ASP A 57 -32.85 -5.56 14.57
CA ASP A 57 -32.39 -5.10 15.88
C ASP A 57 -31.52 -6.16 16.59
N MET A 58 -30.27 -5.82 16.90
CA MET A 58 -29.47 -6.53 17.90
C MET A 58 -28.58 -5.55 18.65
N THR A 59 -28.94 -5.38 19.92
CA THR A 59 -28.26 -4.59 20.94
C THR A 59 -26.87 -5.14 21.23
N SER A 60 -25.83 -4.52 20.66
CA SER A 60 -24.44 -4.69 21.11
C SER A 60 -24.01 -3.52 22.00
N ILE A 61 -23.45 -3.88 23.15
CA ILE A 61 -22.88 -3.00 24.17
C ILE A 61 -21.85 -2.05 23.51
N PRO A 62 -21.81 -0.74 23.84
CA PRO A 62 -20.86 0.18 23.24
C PRO A 62 -19.44 -0.20 23.66
N GLN A 63 -18.64 -0.65 22.71
CA GLN A 63 -17.19 -0.68 22.85
C GLN A 63 -16.74 0.78 23.00
N ALA A 64 -15.97 1.08 24.04
CA ALA A 64 -15.54 2.45 24.33
C ALA A 64 -14.86 3.05 23.09
N VAL A 65 -15.37 4.19 22.64
CA VAL A 65 -14.77 4.99 21.57
C VAL A 65 -13.34 5.34 22.01
N GLN A 66 -12.35 4.65 21.47
CA GLN A 66 -10.95 5.03 21.65
C GLN A 66 -10.69 6.23 20.74
N GLU A 67 -10.11 7.30 21.28
CA GLU A 67 -9.66 8.45 20.49
C GLU A 67 -8.62 7.95 19.47
N ALA A 68 -8.93 8.09 18.20
CA ALA A 68 -8.09 7.59 17.11
C ALA A 68 -7.07 8.63 16.64
N ASP A 69 -6.59 9.49 17.53
CA ASP A 69 -5.61 10.54 17.24
C ASP A 69 -4.29 10.00 16.66
N ALA A 70 -4.10 8.67 16.66
CA ALA A 70 -2.96 7.99 16.06
C ALA A 70 -3.19 7.50 14.62
N ALA A 71 -4.44 7.39 14.13
CA ALA A 71 -4.68 7.06 12.72
C ALA A 71 -4.40 8.28 11.85
N ASN A 72 -3.65 8.09 10.77
CA ASN A 72 -3.19 9.20 9.95
C ASN A 72 -3.16 8.85 8.46
N ILE A 73 -3.42 9.87 7.64
CA ILE A 73 -3.30 9.85 6.19
C ILE A 73 -2.33 10.98 5.83
N SER A 74 -1.18 10.66 5.24
CA SER A 74 -0.21 11.67 4.78
C SER A 74 0.00 11.59 3.28
N ILE A 75 0.03 12.76 2.63
CA ILE A 75 0.41 12.93 1.23
C ILE A 75 1.73 13.68 1.18
N ARG A 76 2.67 13.20 0.35
CA ARG A 76 3.90 13.95 0.11
C ARG A 76 3.67 15.08 -0.89
N GLU A 77 3.93 16.30 -0.45
CA GLU A 77 3.81 17.52 -1.24
C GLU A 77 5.00 17.72 -2.17
N TYR A 78 6.20 17.42 -1.68
CA TYR A 78 7.43 17.46 -2.44
C TYR A 78 8.55 16.67 -1.77
N ILE A 79 9.59 16.41 -2.56
CA ILE A 79 10.87 15.87 -2.09
C ILE A 79 12.03 16.63 -2.72
N TYR A 80 13.04 16.95 -1.92
CA TYR A 80 14.35 17.40 -2.39
C TYR A 80 15.43 16.42 -1.98
N PHE A 81 16.38 16.17 -2.89
CA PHE A 81 17.62 15.49 -2.58
C PHE A 81 18.77 16.50 -2.49
N MET A 82 19.55 16.40 -1.41
CA MET A 82 20.67 17.27 -1.10
C MET A 82 21.97 16.47 -0.97
N PRO A 83 23.15 17.14 -1.01
CA PRO A 83 24.43 16.48 -0.76
C PRO A 83 24.44 15.77 0.61
N TYR A 84 25.10 14.62 0.66
CA TYR A 84 25.37 13.91 1.91
C TYR A 84 26.89 13.70 2.07
N PRO A 85 27.49 14.08 3.22
CA PRO A 85 26.87 14.87 4.28
C PRO A 85 26.53 16.29 3.80
N LEU A 86 25.58 16.95 4.48
CA LEU A 86 25.28 18.35 4.20
C LEU A 86 26.50 19.24 4.46
N PRO A 87 26.69 20.33 3.68
CA PRO A 87 27.70 21.33 3.97
C PRO A 87 27.54 21.89 5.40
N LYS A 88 28.66 22.14 6.07
CA LYS A 88 28.66 22.65 7.44
C LYS A 88 27.88 23.97 7.55
N GLY A 89 26.99 24.05 8.53
CA GLY A 89 26.18 25.25 8.78
C GLY A 89 24.95 25.38 7.87
N THR A 90 24.62 24.35 7.08
CA THR A 90 23.34 24.29 6.37
C THR A 90 22.20 24.29 7.39
N PRO A 91 21.20 25.19 7.28
CA PRO A 91 20.05 25.18 8.17
C PRO A 91 19.21 23.93 7.92
N ILE A 92 18.62 23.38 8.99
CA ILE A 92 17.66 22.29 8.94
C ILE A 92 16.42 22.76 9.73
N PRO A 93 15.21 22.75 9.14
CA PRO A 93 14.92 22.43 7.75
C PRO A 93 15.52 23.44 6.73
N TYR A 94 15.94 22.96 5.57
CA TYR A 94 16.53 23.78 4.51
C TYR A 94 15.48 24.36 3.56
N THR A 95 14.56 23.53 3.06
CA THR A 95 13.67 23.88 1.95
C THR A 95 12.62 24.93 2.29
N VAL A 96 12.29 25.11 3.56
CA VAL A 96 11.38 26.17 4.04
C VAL A 96 11.92 27.59 3.78
N GLY A 97 13.24 27.72 3.54
CA GLY A 97 13.88 28.99 3.18
C GLY A 97 13.90 29.28 1.67
N LEU A 98 13.41 28.39 0.83
CA LEU A 98 13.44 28.56 -0.63
C LEU A 98 12.32 29.52 -1.10
N PRO A 99 12.56 30.29 -2.18
CA PRO A 99 13.82 30.40 -2.93
C PRO A 99 14.82 31.40 -2.32
N ASP A 100 14.43 32.15 -1.28
CA ASP A 100 15.17 33.30 -0.75
C ASP A 100 16.55 32.95 -0.20
N LYS A 101 16.69 31.78 0.41
CA LYS A 101 17.96 31.25 0.96
C LYS A 101 18.29 29.93 0.27
N ASN A 102 19.03 30.01 -0.84
CA ASN A 102 19.35 28.84 -1.65
C ASN A 102 20.86 28.64 -1.94
N PRO A 103 21.73 28.55 -0.93
CA PRO A 103 23.17 28.36 -1.14
C PRO A 103 23.53 27.01 -1.81
N LEU A 104 22.66 26.01 -1.73
CA LEU A 104 22.84 24.71 -2.41
C LEU A 104 22.37 24.73 -3.87
N ASN A 105 21.84 25.86 -4.36
CA ASN A 105 21.34 26.02 -5.73
C ASN A 105 20.34 24.92 -6.14
N LEU A 106 19.43 24.57 -5.23
CA LEU A 106 18.32 23.65 -5.53
C LEU A 106 17.34 24.32 -6.50
N PRO A 107 16.55 23.56 -7.27
CA PRO A 107 15.43 24.13 -8.02
C PRO A 107 14.55 25.00 -7.10
N PRO A 108 14.16 26.22 -7.51
CA PRO A 108 13.41 27.13 -6.65
C PRO A 108 11.95 26.73 -6.47
N LYS A 109 11.45 25.84 -7.35
CA LYS A 109 10.07 25.35 -7.30
C LYS A 109 10.08 23.90 -6.83
N PRO A 110 9.34 23.55 -5.77
CA PRO A 110 9.17 22.18 -5.34
C PRO A 110 8.62 21.28 -6.44
N PHE A 111 9.04 20.02 -6.42
CA PHE A 111 8.61 19.01 -7.35
C PHE A 111 8.31 17.71 -6.61
N GLU A 112 7.24 17.03 -7.03
CA GLU A 112 6.84 15.74 -6.52
C GLU A 112 6.63 14.80 -7.71
N PRO A 113 7.57 13.86 -7.97
CA PRO A 113 7.48 12.94 -9.11
C PRO A 113 6.42 11.86 -8.94
N THR A 114 5.88 11.67 -7.75
CA THR A 114 5.00 10.55 -7.44
C THR A 114 3.65 11.01 -6.87
N SER A 115 2.65 10.15 -6.98
CA SER A 115 1.48 10.20 -6.13
C SER A 115 1.77 9.32 -4.92
N THR A 116 2.41 9.90 -3.92
CA THR A 116 2.73 9.25 -2.64
C THR A 116 1.58 9.43 -1.67
N LEU A 117 1.15 8.33 -1.05
CA LEU A 117 0.13 8.30 0.00
C LEU A 117 0.60 7.29 1.05
N VAL A 118 0.61 7.72 2.30
CA VAL A 118 0.90 6.87 3.47
C VAL A 118 -0.37 6.76 4.30
N LEU A 119 -0.74 5.54 4.64
CA LEU A 119 -1.80 5.26 5.61
C LEU A 119 -1.17 4.63 6.83
N THR A 120 -1.45 5.18 8.02
CA THR A 120 -0.94 4.69 9.29
C THR A 120 -2.10 4.39 10.22
N SER A 121 -2.15 3.16 10.75
CA SER A 121 -3.16 2.74 11.73
C SER A 121 -2.86 3.27 13.13
N PRO A 122 -3.83 3.25 14.07
CA PRO A 122 -3.58 3.62 15.47
C PRO A 122 -2.46 2.82 16.14
N ASN A 123 -2.26 1.57 15.74
CA ASN A 123 -1.18 0.70 16.21
C ASN A 123 0.09 0.82 15.36
N HIS A 124 0.27 1.95 14.68
CA HIS A 124 1.46 2.31 13.91
C HIS A 124 1.81 1.33 12.78
N THR A 125 0.85 0.51 12.32
CA THR A 125 1.05 -0.24 11.07
C THR A 125 0.83 0.70 9.90
N PHE A 126 1.83 0.82 9.03
CA PHE A 126 1.76 1.72 7.89
C PHE A 126 1.87 0.99 6.55
N VAL A 127 1.32 1.62 5.52
CA VAL A 127 1.54 1.29 4.10
C VAL A 127 1.85 2.58 3.34
N ASP A 128 3.03 2.64 2.73
CA ASP A 128 3.48 3.71 1.82
C ASP A 128 3.47 3.16 0.39
N ILE A 129 2.74 3.82 -0.51
CA ILE A 129 2.77 3.50 -1.94
C ILE A 129 3.06 4.77 -2.73
N ARG A 130 4.07 4.69 -3.61
CA ARG A 130 4.55 5.78 -4.46
C ARG A 130 4.44 5.39 -5.92
N PHE A 131 3.36 5.83 -6.57
CA PHE A 131 3.20 5.67 -8.02
C PHE A 131 3.80 6.85 -8.77
N PHE A 132 4.55 6.62 -9.85
CA PHE A 132 5.00 7.72 -10.70
C PHE A 132 3.82 8.48 -11.29
N LYS A 133 3.84 9.82 -11.11
CA LYS A 133 2.99 10.73 -11.86
C LYS A 133 3.42 10.71 -13.35
N PRO A 134 2.51 11.04 -14.28
CA PRO A 134 2.87 11.19 -15.68
C PRO A 134 4.00 12.21 -15.83
N MET A 135 5.02 11.85 -16.60
CA MET A 135 6.23 12.68 -16.72
C MET A 135 6.22 13.55 -17.97
N ARG A 136 5.36 13.25 -18.96
CA ARG A 136 5.26 14.03 -20.19
C ARG A 136 3.94 14.80 -20.28
N PRO A 137 3.96 16.06 -20.75
CA PRO A 137 2.74 16.76 -21.11
C PRO A 137 1.92 15.95 -22.12
N GLY A 138 0.65 15.68 -21.80
CA GLY A 138 -0.26 14.90 -22.64
C GLY A 138 -0.35 13.40 -22.31
N GLU A 139 0.45 12.89 -21.37
CA GLU A 139 0.21 11.57 -20.78
C GLU A 139 -1.04 11.61 -19.88
N GLU A 140 -1.75 10.47 -19.80
CA GLU A 140 -2.98 10.33 -19.03
C GLU A 140 -2.72 10.63 -17.55
N THR A 141 -3.52 11.52 -16.95
CA THR A 141 -3.36 11.94 -15.54
C THR A 141 -3.67 10.86 -14.51
N LEU A 142 -4.13 9.70 -14.96
CA LEU A 142 -4.52 8.59 -14.11
C LEU A 142 -3.29 7.82 -13.60
N LEU A 143 -3.44 7.27 -12.40
CA LEU A 143 -2.49 6.33 -11.83
C LEU A 143 -2.55 4.99 -12.61
N PRO A 144 -1.48 4.17 -12.59
CA PRO A 144 -1.51 2.85 -13.21
C PRO A 144 -2.67 2.03 -12.63
N ASN A 145 -3.38 1.26 -13.45
CA ASN A 145 -4.50 0.45 -12.95
C ASN A 145 -4.70 -0.86 -13.75
N ARG A 146 -3.68 -1.25 -14.53
CA ARG A 146 -3.68 -2.41 -15.43
C ARG A 146 -2.46 -3.30 -15.23
N GLY A 147 -1.74 -3.15 -14.12
CA GLY A 147 -0.60 -4.01 -13.77
C GLY A 147 0.78 -3.43 -14.12
N GLU A 148 0.87 -2.16 -14.52
CA GLU A 148 2.07 -1.47 -15.02
C GLU A 148 3.17 -1.33 -13.96
N ILE A 149 3.96 -2.38 -13.71
CA ILE A 149 4.94 -2.42 -12.61
C ILE A 149 6.00 -1.32 -12.71
N GLU A 150 6.36 -0.89 -13.91
CA GLU A 150 7.30 0.20 -14.16
C GLU A 150 6.79 1.59 -13.69
N ARG A 151 5.50 1.71 -13.40
CA ARG A 151 4.88 2.92 -12.83
C ARG A 151 4.97 2.95 -11.30
N LEU A 152 5.53 1.92 -10.65
CA LEU A 152 5.81 1.91 -9.22
C LEU A 152 7.23 2.44 -8.96
N GLU A 153 7.35 3.48 -8.13
CA GLU A 153 8.65 3.99 -7.68
C GLU A 153 9.14 3.21 -6.46
N TRP A 154 8.25 3.05 -5.49
CA TRP A 154 8.47 2.31 -4.25
C TRP A 154 7.13 1.98 -3.60
N CYS A 155 7.02 0.81 -2.99
CA CYS A 155 6.01 0.58 -1.96
C CYS A 155 6.56 -0.31 -0.86
N PHE A 156 6.14 -0.03 0.37
CA PHE A 156 6.61 -0.73 1.54
C PHE A 156 5.58 -0.60 2.67
N ALA A 157 5.64 -1.52 3.61
CA ALA A 157 4.73 -1.58 4.74
C ALA A 157 5.44 -2.17 5.95
N GLY A 158 5.01 -1.74 7.13
CA GLY A 158 5.73 -2.06 8.34
C GLY A 158 5.11 -1.46 9.59
N GLN A 159 5.97 -1.22 10.58
CA GLN A 159 5.66 -0.57 11.84
C GLN A 159 6.46 0.72 11.93
N SER A 160 5.84 1.79 12.42
CA SER A 160 6.54 3.05 12.69
C SER A 160 6.66 3.31 14.19
N GLU A 161 7.75 3.97 14.58
CA GLU A 161 7.97 4.46 15.93
C GLU A 161 8.44 5.91 15.87
N SER A 162 8.17 6.68 16.91
CA SER A 162 8.58 8.09 16.97
C SER A 162 8.87 8.52 18.41
N HIS A 163 9.94 9.29 18.59
CA HIS A 163 10.38 9.75 19.90
C HIS A 163 10.78 11.24 19.85
N PRO A 164 10.36 12.07 20.82
CA PRO A 164 10.78 13.46 20.87
C PRO A 164 12.29 13.61 21.04
N ILE A 165 12.93 14.47 20.24
CA ILE A 165 14.37 14.78 20.37
C ILE A 165 14.61 16.20 20.90
N VAL A 166 13.76 17.15 20.52
CA VAL A 166 13.68 18.51 21.08
C VAL A 166 12.21 18.95 21.09
N PRO A 167 11.83 20.03 21.79
CA PRO A 167 10.43 20.48 21.81
C PRO A 167 9.86 20.66 20.41
N GLY A 168 8.80 19.90 20.11
CA GLY A 168 8.10 19.94 18.82
C GLY A 168 8.75 19.13 17.70
N VAL A 169 9.91 18.50 17.88
CA VAL A 169 10.57 17.69 16.84
C VAL A 169 10.71 16.25 17.34
N THR A 170 10.32 15.30 16.51
CA THR A 170 10.47 13.87 16.78
C THR A 170 11.50 13.25 15.83
N HIS A 171 12.20 12.23 16.29
CA HIS A 171 12.88 11.29 15.42
C HIS A 171 11.93 10.12 15.16
N SER A 172 11.73 9.79 13.90
CA SER A 172 10.81 8.75 13.44
C SER A 172 11.58 7.66 12.71
N THR A 173 11.18 6.41 12.94
CA THR A 173 11.78 5.23 12.30
C THR A 173 10.68 4.37 11.71
N TRP A 174 10.88 3.90 10.48
CA TRP A 174 9.98 3.01 9.76
C TRP A 174 10.65 1.64 9.56
N MET A 175 10.13 0.64 10.26
CA MET A 175 10.65 -0.73 10.24
C MET A 175 9.95 -1.53 9.14
N HIS A 176 10.62 -1.72 8.00
CA HIS A 176 10.03 -2.37 6.84
C HIS A 176 9.83 -3.87 7.08
N TRP A 177 8.58 -4.33 6.96
CA TRP A 177 8.23 -5.75 6.96
C TRP A 177 8.05 -6.31 5.54
N LEU A 178 7.65 -5.41 4.63
CA LEU A 178 7.55 -5.57 3.18
C LEU A 178 8.19 -4.36 2.51
N ASP A 179 8.90 -4.57 1.42
CA ASP A 179 9.51 -3.51 0.63
C ASP A 179 9.72 -3.98 -0.81
N SER A 180 9.15 -3.28 -1.78
CA SER A 180 9.22 -3.66 -3.19
C SER A 180 10.63 -3.72 -3.78
N ARG A 181 11.64 -3.18 -3.08
CA ARG A 181 13.05 -3.20 -3.49
C ARG A 181 13.82 -4.39 -2.92
N HIS A 182 13.19 -5.16 -2.04
CA HIS A 182 13.82 -6.28 -1.35
C HIS A 182 12.95 -7.53 -1.40
N PRO A 183 13.52 -8.73 -1.58
CA PRO A 183 12.74 -9.98 -1.52
C PRO A 183 12.02 -10.14 -0.18
N VAL A 184 10.91 -10.87 -0.17
CA VAL A 184 10.21 -11.26 1.07
C VAL A 184 11.20 -11.89 2.06
N ALA A 185 11.16 -11.41 3.31
CA ALA A 185 12.04 -11.84 4.40
C ALA A 185 13.54 -11.60 4.16
N ALA A 186 13.90 -10.59 3.36
CA ALA A 186 15.28 -10.13 3.26
C ALA A 186 15.87 -9.83 4.67
N PRO A 187 17.07 -10.35 5.00
CA PRO A 187 17.61 -10.27 6.35
C PRO A 187 18.11 -8.86 6.71
N ASN A 188 18.43 -8.04 5.71
CA ASN A 188 19.05 -6.73 5.88
C ASN A 188 18.22 -5.67 5.14
N MET A 189 17.06 -5.35 5.71
CA MET A 189 16.27 -4.20 5.27
C MET A 189 17.02 -2.92 5.62
N PRO A 190 17.13 -1.94 4.71
CA PRO A 190 17.67 -0.63 5.03
C PRO A 190 16.90 0.02 6.18
N VAL A 191 17.60 0.81 7.00
CA VAL A 191 16.96 1.67 7.99
C VAL A 191 16.33 2.85 7.25
N ASP A 192 15.05 3.08 7.50
CA ASP A 192 14.32 4.27 7.06
C ASP A 192 13.99 5.10 8.30
N GLU A 193 14.54 6.30 8.38
CA GLU A 193 14.43 7.18 9.54
C GLU A 193 14.66 8.65 9.18
N GLY A 194 14.03 9.54 9.95
CA GLY A 194 14.09 10.98 9.72
C GLY A 194 13.66 11.78 10.94
N ASP A 195 14.14 13.02 11.00
CA ASP A 195 13.72 14.01 11.99
C ASP A 195 12.52 14.78 11.43
N MET A 196 11.42 14.82 12.19
CA MET A 196 10.14 15.39 11.79
C MET A 196 9.96 16.79 12.40
N TYR A 197 9.89 17.80 11.54
CA TYR A 197 9.74 19.20 11.91
C TYR A 197 8.33 19.69 11.54
N PRO A 198 7.45 19.93 12.52
CA PRO A 198 6.17 20.58 12.27
C PRO A 198 6.38 21.99 11.72
N ILE A 199 5.79 22.25 10.56
CA ILE A 199 5.89 23.54 9.84
C ILE A 199 4.60 24.33 9.99
N ASP A 200 3.46 23.65 9.90
CA ASP A 200 2.12 24.20 10.14
C ASP A 200 1.23 23.11 10.77
N THR A 201 -0.05 23.42 10.96
CA THR A 201 -1.06 22.56 11.58
C THR A 201 -1.19 21.21 10.89
N ASP A 202 -1.07 21.18 9.56
CA ASP A 202 -1.20 19.99 8.71
C ASP A 202 0.07 19.69 7.92
N LEU A 203 1.19 20.39 8.19
CA LEU A 203 2.43 20.26 7.43
C LEU A 203 3.60 19.87 8.34
N THR A 204 4.26 18.78 7.97
CA THR A 204 5.47 18.30 8.64
C THR A 204 6.57 18.06 7.61
N LEU A 205 7.76 18.59 7.86
CA LEU A 205 8.93 18.33 7.04
C LEU A 205 9.77 17.23 7.70
N GLU A 206 9.97 16.14 6.98
CA GLU A 206 10.90 15.08 7.32
C GLU A 206 12.28 15.42 6.77
N HIS A 207 13.29 15.33 7.63
CA HIS A 207 14.70 15.46 7.26
C HIS A 207 15.42 14.14 7.56
N GLY A 208 15.84 13.44 6.52
CA GLY A 208 16.51 12.15 6.67
C GLY A 208 17.62 11.97 5.65
N HIS A 209 18.14 10.75 5.58
CA HIS A 209 19.06 10.36 4.53
C HIS A 209 18.90 8.89 4.17
N ALA A 210 18.96 8.59 2.88
CA ALA A 210 18.81 7.24 2.39
C ALA A 210 19.68 7.02 1.14
N PHE A 211 19.93 5.75 0.81
CA PHE A 211 20.55 5.40 -0.47
C PHE A 211 19.57 5.70 -1.60
N GLN A 212 19.95 6.58 -2.52
CA GLN A 212 19.13 6.93 -3.67
C GLN A 212 19.58 6.09 -4.89
N PRO A 213 18.73 5.20 -5.42
CA PRO A 213 19.15 4.23 -6.43
C PRO A 213 19.61 4.83 -7.75
N LEU A 214 18.94 5.88 -8.24
CA LEU A 214 19.26 6.52 -9.53
C LEU A 214 20.63 7.24 -9.52
N MET A 215 21.02 7.79 -8.38
CA MET A 215 22.29 8.47 -8.16
C MET A 215 23.38 7.54 -7.64
N HIS A 216 23.03 6.29 -7.29
CA HIS A 216 23.92 5.30 -6.69
C HIS A 216 24.71 5.85 -5.50
N ALA A 217 24.08 6.67 -4.66
CA ALA A 217 24.72 7.33 -3.54
C ALA A 217 23.74 7.62 -2.41
N VAL A 218 24.25 7.68 -1.17
CA VAL A 218 23.48 8.22 -0.04
C VAL A 218 23.23 9.71 -0.26
N LYS A 219 22.00 10.14 -0.02
CA LYS A 219 21.58 11.53 -0.12
C LYS A 219 20.79 11.92 1.11
N THR A 220 21.01 13.13 1.57
CA THR A 220 20.06 13.79 2.46
C THR A 220 18.80 14.06 1.66
N HIS A 221 17.64 13.85 2.25
CA HIS A 221 16.37 14.23 1.67
C HIS A 221 15.62 15.16 2.63
N GLU A 222 14.80 16.02 2.05
CA GLU A 222 13.71 16.68 2.77
C GLU A 222 12.39 16.37 2.06
N GLU A 223 11.48 15.74 2.78
CA GLU A 223 10.15 15.36 2.32
C GLU A 223 9.11 16.21 3.07
N MET A 224 8.30 16.98 2.35
CA MET A 224 7.19 17.72 2.97
C MET A 224 5.94 16.87 2.92
N TRP A 225 5.39 16.59 4.09
CA TRP A 225 4.19 15.79 4.29
C TRP A 225 3.03 16.69 4.67
N ARG A 226 1.88 16.46 4.03
CA ARG A 226 0.59 17.02 4.44
C ARG A 226 -0.28 15.94 5.05
N ASP A 227 -0.78 16.21 6.25
CA ASP A 227 -1.82 15.41 6.87
C ASP A 227 -3.20 15.73 6.30
N VAL A 228 -3.92 14.67 5.94
CA VAL A 228 -5.25 14.76 5.34
C VAL A 228 -6.29 14.32 6.36
N SER A 229 -7.34 15.14 6.51
CA SER A 229 -8.48 14.80 7.36
C SER A 229 -9.07 13.45 6.98
N THR A 230 -9.26 12.60 7.98
CA THR A 230 -9.97 11.33 7.80
C THR A 230 -11.48 11.62 7.71
N LEU A 231 -12.10 11.12 6.65
CA LEU A 231 -13.53 11.24 6.40
C LEU A 231 -14.24 9.93 6.73
N SER A 232 -15.47 10.04 7.23
CA SER A 232 -16.37 8.89 7.32
C SER A 232 -16.82 8.47 5.92
N THR A 233 -17.07 7.17 5.74
CA THR A 233 -17.65 6.62 4.50
C THR A 233 -18.96 5.90 4.76
N ASN A 234 -19.58 6.14 5.92
CA ASN A 234 -20.80 5.49 6.34
C ASN A 234 -21.82 6.54 6.81
N SER A 235 -23.08 6.14 6.92
CA SER A 235 -24.15 7.04 7.32
C SER A 235 -24.14 7.38 8.81
N THR A 236 -23.36 6.67 9.64
CA THR A 236 -23.23 6.96 11.07
C THR A 236 -22.27 8.10 11.35
N GLY A 237 -21.47 8.52 10.35
CA GLY A 237 -20.46 9.56 10.48
C GLY A 237 -19.20 9.10 11.21
N SER A 238 -19.09 7.80 11.54
CA SER A 238 -17.90 7.25 12.17
C SER A 238 -16.78 7.01 11.16
N LYS A 239 -15.54 7.24 11.59
CA LYS A 239 -14.32 6.96 10.84
C LYS A 239 -13.82 5.58 11.24
N ILE A 240 -13.18 4.90 10.29
CA ILE A 240 -12.84 3.48 10.43
C ILE A 240 -11.40 3.25 9.98
N CYS A 241 -10.67 2.43 10.73
CA CYS A 241 -9.39 1.88 10.33
C CYS A 241 -9.46 0.36 10.36
N VAL A 242 -8.91 -0.29 9.34
CA VAL A 242 -8.83 -1.75 9.25
C VAL A 242 -7.42 -2.13 8.81
N VAL A 243 -6.82 -3.13 9.47
CA VAL A 243 -5.55 -3.73 9.04
C VAL A 243 -5.77 -5.21 8.76
N LEU A 244 -5.38 -5.68 7.58
CA LEU A 244 -5.28 -7.10 7.27
C LEU A 244 -3.84 -7.47 6.97
N ARG A 245 -3.42 -8.64 7.46
CA ARG A 245 -2.07 -9.18 7.24
C ARG A 245 -2.12 -10.57 6.65
N CYS A 246 -1.35 -10.80 5.60
CA CYS A 246 -1.03 -12.12 5.09
C CYS A 246 0.41 -12.46 5.47
N HIS A 247 0.62 -13.57 6.18
CA HIS A 247 1.95 -14.02 6.59
C HIS A 247 2.12 -15.50 6.29
N ALA A 248 2.77 -15.80 5.15
CA ALA A 248 3.00 -17.15 4.66
C ALA A 248 4.46 -17.31 4.19
N ASP A 249 5.42 -17.11 5.10
CA ASP A 249 6.86 -17.12 4.81
C ASP A 249 7.34 -18.42 4.16
N ALA A 250 6.76 -19.57 4.53
CA ALA A 250 7.08 -20.86 3.91
C ALA A 250 6.76 -20.91 2.41
N ALA A 251 5.79 -20.10 1.95
CA ALA A 251 5.45 -19.92 0.55
C ALA A 251 6.11 -18.67 -0.07
N GLY A 252 6.94 -17.96 0.69
CA GLY A 252 7.55 -16.70 0.31
C GLY A 252 6.54 -15.57 0.11
N VAL A 253 5.41 -15.58 0.84
CA VAL A 253 4.34 -14.59 0.69
C VAL A 253 4.12 -13.78 1.95
N ARG A 254 4.06 -12.46 1.78
CA ARG A 254 3.64 -11.50 2.81
C ARG A 254 2.75 -10.44 2.18
N GLY A 255 1.79 -9.92 2.94
CA GLY A 255 0.92 -8.83 2.50
C GLY A 255 0.36 -8.02 3.65
N VAL A 256 0.11 -6.75 3.40
CA VAL A 256 -0.50 -5.81 4.34
C VAL A 256 -1.54 -4.99 3.60
N ILE A 257 -2.73 -4.87 4.17
CA ILE A 257 -3.78 -3.94 3.72
C ILE A 257 -4.08 -3.03 4.90
N VAL A 258 -4.08 -1.72 4.66
CA VAL A 258 -4.50 -0.70 5.62
C VAL A 258 -5.59 0.15 4.99
N ARG A 259 -6.71 0.28 5.69
CA ARG A 259 -7.74 1.27 5.43
C ARG A 259 -7.71 2.32 6.52
N VAL A 260 -7.84 3.59 6.15
CA VAL A 260 -8.10 4.72 7.06
C VAL A 260 -9.16 5.61 6.39
N GLY A 261 -10.34 5.68 7.00
CA GLY A 261 -11.49 6.42 6.49
C GLY A 261 -11.82 6.09 5.02
N GLN A 262 -11.64 7.11 4.19
CA GLN A 262 -11.90 7.15 2.75
C GLN A 262 -10.80 6.54 1.87
N PHE A 263 -9.67 6.11 2.44
CA PHE A 263 -8.58 5.49 1.68
C PHE A 263 -8.30 4.06 2.13
N CYS A 264 -7.91 3.22 1.17
CA CYS A 264 -7.42 1.88 1.42
C CYS A 264 -6.24 1.57 0.50
N GLN A 265 -5.14 1.10 1.09
CA GLN A 265 -3.93 0.68 0.38
C GLN A 265 -3.59 -0.76 0.73
N GLY A 266 -3.14 -1.51 -0.26
CA GLY A 266 -2.71 -2.89 -0.09
C GLY A 266 -1.39 -3.15 -0.81
N ILE A 267 -0.51 -3.90 -0.18
CA ILE A 267 0.71 -4.47 -0.77
C ILE A 267 0.73 -5.97 -0.51
N VAL A 268 1.07 -6.76 -1.52
CA VAL A 268 1.38 -8.18 -1.38
C VAL A 268 2.62 -8.50 -2.19
N MET A 269 3.50 -9.30 -1.62
CA MET A 269 4.71 -9.79 -2.27
C MET A 269 4.76 -11.30 -2.26
N LYS A 270 5.27 -11.88 -3.35
CA LYS A 270 5.60 -13.30 -3.50
C LYS A 270 7.03 -13.44 -4.04
N GLY A 271 7.97 -13.79 -3.16
CA GLY A 271 9.40 -13.72 -3.47
C GLY A 271 9.81 -12.28 -3.76
N GLU A 272 10.13 -11.98 -5.02
CA GLU A 272 10.49 -10.62 -5.50
C GLU A 272 9.34 -9.92 -6.24
N GLN A 273 8.26 -10.64 -6.53
CA GLN A 273 7.11 -10.06 -7.23
C GLN A 273 6.28 -9.23 -6.25
N VAL A 274 5.90 -8.03 -6.65
CA VAL A 274 5.05 -7.13 -5.86
C VAL A 274 3.76 -6.83 -6.60
N THR A 275 2.69 -6.66 -5.84
CA THR A 275 1.42 -6.10 -6.30
C THR A 275 0.97 -5.10 -5.26
N ALA A 276 0.57 -3.93 -5.72
CA ALA A 276 0.08 -2.87 -4.85
C ALA A 276 -1.21 -2.28 -5.42
N GLU A 277 -2.14 -1.92 -4.54
CA GLU A 277 -3.40 -1.30 -4.89
C GLU A 277 -3.69 -0.09 -4.00
N ARG A 278 -4.29 0.94 -4.60
CA ARG A 278 -4.85 2.10 -3.91
C ARG A 278 -6.31 2.27 -4.30
N TRP A 279 -7.14 2.44 -3.29
CA TRP A 279 -8.57 2.64 -3.39
C TRP A 279 -8.98 3.91 -2.65
N GLU A 280 -9.97 4.59 -3.19
CA GLU A 280 -10.56 5.80 -2.64
C GLU A 280 -12.08 5.65 -2.64
N PHE A 281 -12.72 6.15 -1.59
CA PHE A 281 -14.17 6.26 -1.54
C PHE A 281 -14.60 7.51 -2.30
N ASP A 282 -15.32 7.31 -3.39
CA ASP A 282 -15.90 8.40 -4.16
C ASP A 282 -17.25 8.81 -3.56
N PHE A 283 -17.32 10.03 -3.07
CA PHE A 283 -18.54 10.61 -2.49
C PHE A 283 -19.43 11.13 -3.62
N GLU A 284 -20.56 10.48 -3.88
CA GLU A 284 -21.51 10.93 -4.90
C GLU A 284 -22.56 11.88 -4.28
N GLY A 285 -22.67 13.09 -4.82
CA GLY A 285 -23.79 14.01 -4.62
C GLY A 285 -23.54 15.20 -3.66
N GLU A 286 -23.78 16.42 -4.15
CA GLU A 286 -23.99 17.59 -3.29
C GLU A 286 -25.42 17.56 -2.72
N GLY A 287 -25.67 16.79 -1.66
CA GLY A 287 -26.95 16.88 -0.94
C GLY A 287 -27.37 15.67 -0.09
N LYS A 288 -27.37 15.89 1.23
CA LYS A 288 -28.16 15.29 2.34
C LYS A 288 -28.34 13.76 2.48
N GLU A 289 -27.91 12.94 1.54
CA GLU A 289 -27.65 11.51 1.77
C GLU A 289 -26.33 11.18 1.06
N GLU A 290 -25.23 11.13 1.82
CA GLU A 290 -23.90 10.79 1.30
C GLU A 290 -23.90 9.31 0.87
N THR A 291 -24.33 9.06 -0.36
CA THR A 291 -24.12 7.79 -1.05
C THR A 291 -22.77 7.85 -1.74
N GLY A 292 -21.93 6.83 -1.59
CA GLY A 292 -20.64 6.78 -2.27
C GLY A 292 -20.23 5.34 -2.57
N ASN A 293 -19.16 5.20 -3.35
CA ASN A 293 -18.66 3.89 -3.73
C ASN A 293 -17.13 3.86 -3.78
N TRP A 294 -16.56 2.70 -3.47
CA TRP A 294 -15.12 2.49 -3.54
C TRP A 294 -14.67 2.34 -4.99
N LYS A 295 -13.66 3.12 -5.37
CA LYS A 295 -13.02 3.06 -6.69
C LYS A 295 -11.55 2.71 -6.51
N ARG A 296 -11.08 1.71 -7.27
CA ARG A 296 -9.64 1.44 -7.36
C ARG A 296 -9.03 2.50 -8.25
N ILE A 297 -8.25 3.37 -7.64
CA ILE A 297 -7.59 4.46 -8.34
C ILE A 297 -6.18 4.08 -8.79
N GLY A 298 -5.53 3.09 -8.16
CA GLY A 298 -4.21 2.60 -8.56
C GLY A 298 -4.05 1.08 -8.41
N LYS A 299 -3.38 0.42 -9.36
CA LYS A 299 -2.94 -0.98 -9.30
C LYS A 299 -1.69 -1.21 -10.16
N VAL A 300 -0.73 -1.91 -9.58
CA VAL A 300 0.42 -2.53 -10.28
C VAL A 300 0.55 -4.00 -9.90
N GLY A 301 1.20 -4.79 -10.76
CA GLY A 301 1.39 -6.22 -10.56
C GLY A 301 0.13 -7.08 -10.71
N ASP A 302 0.35 -8.40 -10.70
CA ASP A 302 -0.65 -9.39 -11.13
C ASP A 302 -1.25 -10.23 -10.00
N LEU A 303 -0.74 -10.09 -8.76
CA LEU A 303 -1.31 -10.79 -7.62
C LEU A 303 -2.65 -10.15 -7.21
N PHE A 304 -3.42 -10.91 -6.42
CA PHE A 304 -4.68 -10.44 -5.89
C PHE A 304 -4.53 -9.88 -4.47
N LEU A 305 -5.23 -8.79 -4.20
CA LEU A 305 -5.35 -8.16 -2.88
C LEU A 305 -6.83 -8.12 -2.48
N PRO A 306 -7.24 -8.69 -1.32
CA PRO A 306 -8.61 -8.61 -0.84
C PRO A 306 -8.98 -7.23 -0.24
N CYS A 307 -8.55 -6.11 -0.85
CA CYS A 307 -8.82 -4.75 -0.36
C CYS A 307 -10.32 -4.50 -0.15
N ALA A 308 -11.17 -5.06 -1.03
CA ALA A 308 -12.62 -4.91 -0.94
C ALA A 308 -13.24 -5.48 0.35
N VAL A 309 -12.52 -6.35 1.06
CA VAL A 309 -12.97 -6.85 2.36
C VAL A 309 -12.91 -5.75 3.42
N ALA A 310 -11.91 -4.86 3.36
CA ALA A 310 -11.80 -3.73 4.28
C ALA A 310 -12.95 -2.70 4.13
N PHE A 311 -13.75 -2.78 3.06
CA PHE A 311 -14.88 -1.87 2.81
C PHE A 311 -16.15 -2.24 3.57
N ARG A 312 -16.20 -3.44 4.15
CA ARG A 312 -17.33 -3.98 4.90
C ARG A 312 -16.96 -4.20 6.37
N PRO A 313 -16.59 -3.13 7.10
CA PRO A 313 -16.08 -3.23 8.47
C PRO A 313 -17.09 -3.86 9.43
N GLU A 314 -18.38 -3.77 9.15
CA GLU A 314 -19.47 -4.34 9.96
C GLU A 314 -19.44 -5.88 10.08
N ILE A 315 -18.77 -6.57 9.15
CA ILE A 315 -18.56 -8.02 9.22
C ILE A 315 -17.14 -8.39 9.64
N LEU A 316 -16.27 -7.41 9.88
CA LEU A 316 -14.90 -7.63 10.30
C LEU A 316 -14.80 -7.60 11.82
N LYS A 317 -13.98 -8.50 12.34
CA LYS A 317 -13.57 -8.55 13.73
C LYS A 317 -12.11 -8.89 13.80
N GLN A 318 -11.40 -8.35 14.78
CA GLN A 318 -10.03 -8.72 15.05
C GLN A 318 -9.89 -10.24 15.18
N GLY A 319 -8.85 -10.81 14.57
CA GLY A 319 -8.62 -12.26 14.45
C GLY A 319 -9.48 -12.96 13.39
N GLY A 320 -10.40 -12.25 12.73
CA GLY A 320 -11.17 -12.75 11.59
C GLY A 320 -10.24 -13.15 10.44
N ARG A 321 -10.65 -14.15 9.67
CA ARG A 321 -9.84 -14.73 8.59
C ARG A 321 -10.56 -14.60 7.26
N VAL A 322 -9.80 -14.19 6.26
CA VAL A 322 -10.24 -14.04 4.88
C VAL A 322 -9.33 -14.92 4.05
N LYS A 323 -9.88 -16.00 3.50
CA LYS A 323 -9.12 -16.89 2.63
C LYS A 323 -9.35 -16.50 1.18
N TYR A 324 -8.26 -16.31 0.44
CA TYR A 324 -8.30 -16.14 -1.00
C TYR A 324 -7.26 -17.06 -1.64
N TRP A 325 -7.73 -18.01 -2.44
CA TRP A 325 -6.94 -19.14 -2.95
C TRP A 325 -6.20 -19.85 -1.81
N ASP A 326 -4.87 -19.88 -1.88
CA ASP A 326 -4.00 -20.59 -0.96
C ASP A 326 -3.56 -19.74 0.23
N PHE A 327 -3.89 -18.44 0.25
CA PHE A 327 -3.40 -17.50 1.25
C PHE A 327 -4.52 -17.00 2.16
N GLU A 328 -4.23 -17.04 3.45
CA GLU A 328 -5.08 -16.50 4.50
C GLU A 328 -4.61 -15.08 4.85
N TRP A 329 -5.59 -14.18 4.98
CA TRP A 329 -5.42 -12.84 5.50
C TRP A 329 -6.14 -12.76 6.84
N VAL A 330 -5.42 -12.32 7.86
CA VAL A 330 -5.96 -12.13 9.21
C VAL A 330 -6.27 -10.65 9.40
N VAL A 331 -7.46 -10.35 9.91
CA VAL A 331 -7.82 -9.02 10.38
C VAL A 331 -7.05 -8.76 11.67
N GLU A 332 -5.99 -7.97 11.58
CA GLU A 332 -5.12 -7.65 12.71
C GLU A 332 -5.74 -6.59 13.61
N ASP A 333 -6.38 -5.59 13.00
CA ASP A 333 -6.99 -4.46 13.69
C ASP A 333 -8.29 -4.01 13.00
N VAL A 334 -9.27 -3.64 13.82
CA VAL A 334 -10.47 -2.88 13.41
C VAL A 334 -10.70 -1.81 14.47
N TRP A 335 -10.68 -0.56 14.05
CA TRP A 335 -10.88 0.61 14.91
C TRP A 335 -11.99 1.47 14.33
N GLU A 336 -12.86 1.99 15.19
CA GLU A 336 -13.95 2.88 14.83
C GLU A 336 -14.00 4.04 15.83
N TRP A 337 -14.14 5.27 15.31
CA TRP A 337 -14.19 6.49 16.11
C TRP A 337 -15.07 7.56 15.45
N MET A 338 -15.30 8.68 16.15
CA MET A 338 -16.15 9.79 15.67
C MET A 338 -15.37 10.88 14.91
#